data_AF-A0A015I946-F1
#
_entry.id   AF-A0A015I946-F1
#
_cell.length_a   1.000
_cell.length_b   1.000
_cell.length_c   1.000
_cell.angle_alpha   90.00
_cell.angle_beta   90.00
_cell.angle_gamma   90.00
#
_symmetry.space_group_name_H-M   'P 1'
#
loop_
_entity.id
_entity.type
_entity.pdbx_description
1 polymer ?
#
loop_
_entity_poly.entity_id
_entity_poly.type
_entity_poly.pdbx_seq_one_letter_code
_entity_poly.pdbx_strand_id
1 'polypeptide(L)'
;MFVMRYYENGDLYSYLEESMELLCWRDIVEILWSISAGLESIHEHDLVHGYLHGGNILIESEMDSDTKIVAIADTGLHGPVDKQISSEQIYGVIPFVAPEVLDGNAISKESDIYSFGMIMWMLSAGIRPYKDRPHDKQLIQEICSGLRPNVIDGTPPVFYTLIYNV
;
A
#
# COMPACT_ATOMS: atom_id res chain seq x y z
N MET A 1 -25.18 -0.19 5.63
CA MET A 1 -24.89 -0.94 4.39
C MET A 1 -24.49 0.08 3.36
N PHE A 2 -23.23 0.04 2.92
CA PHE A 2 -22.76 0.84 1.78
C PHE A 2 -22.88 -0.01 0.51
N VAL A 3 -23.23 0.61 -0.60
CA VAL A 3 -23.27 -0.01 -1.93
C VAL A 3 -22.22 0.70 -2.78
N MET A 4 -21.27 -0.05 -3.30
CA MET A 4 -20.19 0.46 -4.14
C MET A 4 -20.02 -0.42 -5.38
N ARG A 5 -19.27 0.06 -6.36
CA ARG A 5 -18.91 -0.73 -7.55
C ARG A 5 -18.26 -2.05 -7.12
N TYR A 6 -18.64 -3.13 -7.81
CA TYR A 6 -17.97 -4.42 -7.66
C TYR A 6 -16.76 -4.46 -8.60
N TYR A 7 -15.60 -4.86 -8.07
CA TYR A 7 -14.35 -4.99 -8.82
C TYR A 7 -14.05 -6.48 -8.98
N GLU A 8 -14.06 -6.98 -10.20
CA GLU A 8 -14.07 -8.43 -10.49
C GLU A 8 -12.79 -9.13 -10.07
N ASN A 9 -11.63 -8.46 -10.16
CA ASN A 9 -10.35 -9.04 -9.73
C ASN A 9 -10.05 -8.83 -8.24
N GLY A 10 -11.00 -8.25 -7.49
CA GLY A 10 -10.86 -8.06 -6.05
C GLY A 10 -9.82 -7.00 -5.68
N ASP A 11 -9.10 -7.26 -4.59
CA ASP A 11 -8.04 -6.38 -4.10
C ASP A 11 -6.68 -6.70 -4.75
N LEU A 12 -5.69 -5.82 -4.56
CA LEU A 12 -4.37 -5.99 -5.16
C LEU A 12 -3.66 -7.26 -4.66
N TYR A 13 -3.98 -7.78 -3.47
CA TYR A 13 -3.43 -9.04 -3.02
C TYR A 13 -3.96 -10.22 -3.86
N SER A 14 -5.28 -10.27 -4.03
CA SER A 14 -5.99 -11.28 -4.83
C SER A 14 -5.54 -11.20 -6.28
N TYR A 15 -5.49 -9.99 -6.83
CA TYR A 15 -5.01 -9.75 -8.18
C TYR A 15 -3.58 -10.26 -8.39
N LEU A 16 -2.66 -10.00 -7.46
CA LEU A 16 -1.28 -10.49 -7.57
C LEU A 16 -1.21 -12.02 -7.49
N GLU A 17 -1.96 -12.65 -6.57
CA GLU A 17 -1.99 -14.12 -6.45
C GLU A 17 -2.46 -14.81 -7.74
N GLU A 18 -3.39 -14.19 -8.47
CA GLU A 18 -3.90 -14.70 -9.76
C GLU A 18 -3.01 -14.35 -10.96
N SER A 19 -2.24 -13.26 -10.88
CA SER A 19 -1.49 -12.67 -12.01
C SER A 19 0.04 -12.79 -11.92
N MET A 20 0.59 -13.50 -10.92
CA MET A 20 2.03 -13.51 -10.59
C MET A 20 2.99 -13.84 -11.75
N GLU A 21 2.52 -14.45 -12.85
CA GLU A 21 3.35 -14.71 -14.04
C GLU A 21 3.21 -13.66 -15.17
N LEU A 22 2.41 -12.60 -15.01
CA LEU A 22 1.92 -11.77 -16.12
C LEU A 22 2.13 -10.24 -16.00
N LEU A 23 2.51 -9.70 -14.83
CA LEU A 23 2.68 -8.24 -14.71
C LEU A 23 4.02 -7.76 -15.28
N CYS A 24 3.96 -6.93 -16.32
CA CYS A 24 5.12 -6.21 -16.82
C CYS A 24 5.23 -4.81 -16.19
N TRP A 25 6.35 -4.13 -16.39
CA TRP A 25 6.58 -2.79 -15.85
C TRP A 25 5.53 -1.76 -16.26
N ARG A 26 4.94 -1.90 -17.46
CA ARG A 26 3.85 -1.04 -17.89
C ARG A 26 2.64 -1.17 -16.97
N ASP A 27 2.26 -2.41 -16.64
CA ASP A 27 1.10 -2.68 -15.77
C ASP A 27 1.35 -2.13 -14.35
N ILE A 28 2.56 -2.31 -13.82
CA ILE A 28 2.96 -1.77 -12.52
C ILE A 28 2.85 -0.23 -12.51
N VAL A 29 3.35 0.44 -13.55
CA VAL A 29 3.30 1.91 -13.65
C VAL A 29 1.87 2.41 -13.80
N GLU A 30 1.02 1.72 -14.56
CA GLU A 30 -0.41 2.05 -14.67
C GLU A 30 -1.11 1.98 -13.32
N ILE A 31 -0.91 0.89 -12.57
CA ILE A 31 -1.49 0.72 -11.23
C ILE A 31 -1.02 1.83 -10.30
N LEU A 32 0.29 2.10 -10.25
CA LEU A 32 0.86 3.12 -9.39
C LEU A 32 0.42 4.53 -9.74
N TRP A 33 0.28 4.82 -11.03
CA TRP A 33 -0.23 6.11 -11.49
C TRP A 33 -1.67 6.32 -10.99
N SER A 34 -2.55 5.33 -11.15
CA SER A 34 -3.93 5.42 -10.66
C SER A 34 -4.02 5.57 -9.15
N ILE A 35 -3.20 4.83 -8.38
CA ILE A 35 -3.13 4.99 -6.92
C ILE A 35 -2.65 6.41 -6.56
N SER A 36 -1.60 6.90 -7.21
CA SER A 36 -1.07 8.23 -6.93
C SER A 36 -2.07 9.35 -7.22
N ALA A 37 -2.84 9.25 -8.31
CA ALA A 37 -3.89 10.20 -8.65
C ALA A 37 -5.06 10.15 -7.65
N GLY A 38 -5.45 8.95 -7.21
CA GLY A 38 -6.45 8.78 -6.16
C GLY A 38 -6.00 9.40 -4.83
N LEU A 39 -4.74 9.19 -4.46
CA LEU A 39 -4.17 9.71 -3.23
C LEU A 39 -4.00 11.24 -3.26
N GLU A 40 -3.56 11.79 -4.40
CA GLU A 40 -3.52 13.23 -4.65
C GLU A 40 -4.90 13.86 -4.44
N SER A 41 -5.95 13.29 -5.04
CA SER A 41 -7.33 13.77 -4.87
C SER A 41 -7.78 13.77 -3.41
N ILE A 42 -7.45 12.72 -2.64
CA ILE A 42 -7.73 12.68 -1.19
C ILE A 42 -6.99 13.81 -0.46
N HIS A 43 -5.70 13.97 -0.75
CA HIS A 43 -4.83 14.96 -0.10
C HIS A 43 -5.19 16.41 -0.45
N GLU A 44 -5.68 16.68 -1.67
CA GLU A 44 -6.19 17.99 -2.11
C GLU A 44 -7.43 18.45 -1.32
N HIS A 45 -8.20 17.51 -0.76
CA HIS A 45 -9.35 17.78 0.09
C HIS A 45 -8.97 17.86 1.59
N ASP A 46 -7.68 17.95 1.91
CA ASP A 46 -7.15 17.92 3.28
C ASP A 46 -7.55 16.68 4.10
N LEU A 47 -7.79 15.58 3.39
CA LEU A 47 -8.01 14.27 3.98
C LEU A 47 -6.72 13.46 3.96
N VAL A 48 -6.67 12.48 4.85
CA VAL A 48 -5.61 11.46 4.94
C VAL A 48 -6.30 10.11 4.86
N HIS A 49 -5.78 9.20 4.05
CA HIS A 49 -6.34 7.86 3.94
C HIS A 49 -6.09 7.06 5.23
N GLY A 50 -4.84 7.03 5.67
CA GLY A 50 -4.38 6.55 6.97
C GLY A 50 -4.21 5.04 7.12
N TYR A 51 -4.79 4.27 6.21
CA TYR A 51 -4.73 2.80 6.21
C TYR A 51 -4.49 2.24 4.80
N LEU A 52 -3.64 2.90 4.02
CA LEU A 52 -3.38 2.49 2.64
C LEU A 52 -2.54 1.21 2.61
N HIS A 53 -3.03 0.16 1.96
CA HIS A 53 -2.31 -1.11 1.77
C HIS A 53 -2.91 -1.88 0.58
N GLY A 54 -2.29 -2.97 0.14
CA GLY A 54 -2.76 -3.72 -1.04
C GLY A 54 -4.22 -4.19 -0.96
N GLY A 55 -4.68 -4.60 0.22
CA GLY A 55 -6.08 -4.97 0.45
C GLY A 55 -7.11 -3.83 0.28
N ASN A 56 -6.65 -2.57 0.28
CA ASN A 56 -7.48 -1.37 0.07
C ASN A 56 -7.31 -0.80 -1.35
N ILE A 57 -6.60 -1.51 -2.23
CA ILE A 57 -6.50 -1.19 -3.65
C ILE A 57 -7.36 -2.20 -4.41
N LEU A 58 -8.45 -1.74 -5.02
CA LEU A 58 -9.34 -2.58 -5.81
C LEU A 58 -8.95 -2.51 -7.29
N ILE A 59 -8.97 -3.66 -7.96
CA ILE A 59 -8.53 -3.80 -9.35
C ILE A 59 -9.64 -4.45 -10.18
N GLU A 60 -9.85 -3.90 -11.37
CA GLU A 60 -10.66 -4.48 -12.42
C GLU A 60 -9.90 -4.36 -13.75
N SER A 61 -9.57 -5.49 -14.34
CA SER A 61 -8.75 -5.65 -15.53
C SER A 61 -9.38 -6.72 -16.40
N GLU A 62 -9.92 -6.34 -17.54
CA GLU A 62 -10.40 -7.29 -18.54
C GLU A 62 -9.21 -7.84 -19.34
N MET A 63 -9.21 -9.14 -19.67
CA MET A 63 -8.08 -9.80 -20.38
C MET A 63 -7.77 -9.18 -21.75
N ASP A 64 -8.76 -8.57 -22.40
CA ASP A 64 -8.66 -7.97 -23.74
C ASP A 64 -8.65 -6.43 -23.72
N SER A 65 -8.60 -5.82 -22.52
CA SER A 65 -8.57 -4.36 -22.35
C SER A 65 -7.15 -3.87 -22.08
N ASP A 66 -6.72 -2.86 -22.82
CA ASP A 66 -5.49 -2.12 -22.52
C ASP A 66 -5.63 -1.24 -21.25
N THR A 67 -6.83 -1.14 -20.67
CA THR A 67 -7.12 -0.28 -19.52
C THR A 67 -7.48 -1.08 -18.29
N LYS A 68 -6.77 -0.80 -17.19
CA LYS A 68 -7.07 -1.30 -15.84
C LYS A 68 -7.77 -0.21 -15.05
N ILE A 69 -8.85 -0.56 -14.36
CA ILE A 69 -9.48 0.32 -13.39
C ILE A 69 -8.89 -0.01 -12.02
N VAL A 70 -8.34 1.00 -11.37
CA VAL A 70 -7.75 0.89 -10.03
C VAL A 70 -8.40 1.93 -9.13
N ALA A 71 -8.85 1.51 -7.96
CA ALA A 71 -9.49 2.40 -7.00
C ALA A 71 -8.93 2.22 -5.59
N ILE A 72 -8.77 3.32 -4.87
CA ILE A 72 -8.52 3.31 -3.44
C ILE A 72 -9.86 3.13 -2.72
N ALA A 73 -9.95 2.10 -1.89
CA ALA A 73 -11.11 1.80 -1.06
C ALA A 73 -10.83 2.13 0.41
N ASP A 74 -11.88 2.09 1.24
CA ASP A 74 -11.81 2.31 2.69
C ASP A 74 -11.27 3.69 3.13
N THR A 75 -11.60 4.71 2.33
CA THR A 75 -11.40 6.12 2.68
C THR A 75 -12.37 6.52 3.80
N GLY A 76 -11.92 6.49 5.06
CA GLY A 76 -12.62 7.19 6.17
C GLY A 76 -13.30 6.34 7.25
N LEU A 77 -12.93 5.07 7.46
CA LEU A 77 -13.49 4.25 8.56
C LEU A 77 -12.55 4.03 9.76
N HIS A 78 -11.37 4.66 9.75
CA HIS A 78 -10.28 4.32 10.68
C HIS A 78 -10.26 5.14 11.97
N GLY A 79 -11.41 5.24 12.66
CA GLY A 79 -11.50 5.77 14.03
C GLY A 79 -10.95 7.18 14.26
N PRO A 80 -11.02 7.72 15.50
CA PRO A 80 -10.41 9.00 15.83
C PRO A 80 -8.87 8.92 15.81
N VAL A 81 -8.22 10.00 15.35
CA VAL A 81 -6.75 10.21 15.26
C VAL A 81 -6.01 9.85 16.56
N ASP A 82 -6.70 9.89 17.71
CA ASP A 82 -6.14 9.64 19.04
C ASP A 82 -6.12 8.16 19.48
N LYS A 83 -6.57 7.21 18.65
CA LYS A 83 -6.44 5.79 18.99
C LYS A 83 -5.02 5.31 18.72
N GLN A 84 -4.26 5.09 19.79
CA GLN A 84 -3.07 4.24 19.76
C GLN A 84 -3.41 2.96 19.02
N ILE A 85 -2.71 2.70 17.91
CA ILE A 85 -2.97 1.52 17.12
C ILE A 85 -2.51 0.33 17.93
N SER A 86 -3.45 -0.46 18.45
CA SER A 86 -3.10 -1.64 19.22
C SER A 86 -2.42 -2.64 18.29
N SER A 87 -1.25 -3.15 18.68
CA SER A 87 -0.47 -4.13 17.89
C SER A 87 -1.26 -5.41 17.54
N GLU A 88 -2.38 -5.65 18.22
CA GLU A 88 -3.27 -6.80 18.02
C GLU A 88 -4.27 -6.59 16.86
N GLN A 89 -4.47 -5.35 16.36
CA GLN A 89 -5.44 -5.00 15.32
C GLN A 89 -4.84 -4.76 13.92
N ILE A 90 -3.51 -4.79 13.75
CA ILE A 90 -2.81 -4.43 12.50
C ILE A 90 -2.11 -5.63 11.84
N TYR A 91 -2.38 -6.85 12.29
CA TYR A 91 -1.65 -8.03 11.82
C TYR A 91 -1.81 -8.20 10.30
N GLY A 92 -0.70 -8.19 9.56
CA GLY A 92 -0.69 -8.24 8.09
C GLY A 92 -0.59 -6.88 7.38
N VAL A 93 -0.84 -5.76 8.08
CA VAL A 93 -0.78 -4.39 7.55
C VAL A 93 0.42 -3.61 8.09
N ILE A 94 1.05 -4.07 9.18
CA ILE A 94 2.24 -3.45 9.82
C ILE A 94 3.28 -2.94 8.80
N PRO A 95 3.65 -3.69 7.75
CA PRO A 95 4.68 -3.20 6.82
C PRO A 95 4.31 -1.92 6.09
N PHE A 96 3.02 -1.63 5.91
CA PHE A 96 2.51 -0.45 5.23
C PHE A 96 2.31 0.73 6.18
N VAL A 97 2.43 0.55 7.50
CA VAL A 97 2.27 1.64 8.48
C VAL A 97 3.60 2.38 8.65
N ALA A 98 3.54 3.70 8.57
CA ALA A 98 4.73 4.54 8.68
C ALA A 98 5.41 4.44 10.06
N PRO A 99 6.75 4.52 10.14
CA PRO A 99 7.50 4.38 11.39
C PRO A 99 7.05 5.35 12.48
N GLU A 100 6.75 6.59 12.12
CA GLU A 100 6.28 7.63 13.04
C GLU A 100 4.88 7.31 13.58
N VAL A 101 4.02 6.68 12.77
CA VAL A 101 2.68 6.25 13.19
C VAL A 101 2.78 5.03 14.11
N LEU A 102 3.70 4.11 13.83
CA LEU A 102 4.02 2.97 14.71
C LEU A 102 4.61 3.42 16.06
N ASP A 103 5.31 4.55 16.10
CA ASP A 103 5.83 5.20 17.31
C ASP A 103 4.75 6.01 18.06
N GLY A 104 3.52 6.03 17.54
CA GLY A 104 2.36 6.65 18.19
C GLY A 104 2.10 8.09 17.78
N ASN A 105 2.77 8.62 16.74
CA ASN A 105 2.39 9.90 16.16
C ASN A 105 1.08 9.80 15.38
N ALA A 106 0.44 10.95 15.17
CA ALA A 106 -0.77 11.05 14.37
C ALA A 106 -0.52 10.64 12.92
N ILE A 107 -1.52 10.02 12.32
CA ILE A 107 -1.56 9.74 10.88
C ILE A 107 -1.52 11.07 10.11
N SER A 108 -0.72 11.13 9.05
CA SER A 108 -0.53 12.32 8.22
C SER A 108 -0.52 11.99 6.72
N LYS A 109 -0.51 13.03 5.86
CA LYS A 109 -0.35 12.86 4.41
C LYS A 109 0.97 12.16 4.08
N GLU A 110 2.04 12.44 4.82
CA GLU A 110 3.35 11.80 4.69
C GLU A 110 3.29 10.31 5.03
N SER A 111 2.50 9.92 6.05
CA SER A 111 2.32 8.51 6.39
C SER A 111 1.62 7.72 5.26
N ASP A 112 0.72 8.35 4.50
CA ASP A 112 0.14 7.75 3.30
C ASP A 112 1.20 7.55 2.18
N ILE A 113 2.15 8.49 2.05
CA ILE A 113 3.23 8.37 1.06
C ILE A 113 4.16 7.21 1.42
N TYR A 114 4.43 6.99 2.71
CA TYR A 114 5.15 5.79 3.15
C TYR A 114 4.40 4.51 2.73
N SER A 115 3.10 4.44 3.01
CA SER A 115 2.27 3.29 2.60
C SER A 115 2.28 3.07 1.09
N PHE A 116 2.22 4.15 0.30
CA PHE A 116 2.34 4.10 -1.15
C PHE A 116 3.70 3.53 -1.58
N GLY A 117 4.80 3.96 -0.98
CA GLY A 117 6.14 3.41 -1.22
C GLY A 117 6.21 1.89 -0.95
N MET A 118 5.53 1.42 0.09
CA MET A 118 5.45 -0.01 0.39
C MET A 118 4.60 -0.80 -0.63
N ILE A 119 3.57 -0.19 -1.22
CA ILE A 119 2.83 -0.75 -2.36
C ILE A 119 3.72 -0.80 -3.61
N MET A 120 4.47 0.27 -3.89
CA MET A 120 5.45 0.29 -4.99
C MET A 120 6.45 -0.86 -4.87
N TRP A 121 6.99 -1.06 -3.67
CA TRP A 121 7.89 -2.17 -3.40
C TRP A 121 7.21 -3.53 -3.62
N MET A 122 6.00 -3.71 -3.09
CA MET A 122 5.24 -4.96 -3.21
C MET A 122 4.98 -5.34 -4.67
N LEU A 123 4.57 -4.37 -5.50
CA LEU A 123 4.36 -4.58 -6.94
C LEU A 123 5.66 -4.96 -7.65
N SER A 124 6.76 -4.29 -7.30
CA SER A 124 8.06 -4.62 -7.87
C SER A 124 8.59 -5.98 -7.44
N ALA A 125 8.31 -6.41 -6.22
CA ALA A 125 8.75 -7.68 -5.67
C ALA A 125 7.83 -8.85 -6.06
N GLY A 126 6.60 -8.55 -6.46
CA GLY A 126 5.53 -9.52 -6.66
C GLY A 126 5.13 -10.24 -5.36
N ILE A 127 5.55 -9.78 -4.19
CA ILE A 127 5.27 -10.41 -2.90
C ILE A 127 5.00 -9.37 -1.81
N ARG A 128 4.25 -9.78 -0.78
CA ARG A 128 3.97 -8.92 0.38
C ARG A 128 5.28 -8.56 1.12
N PRO A 129 5.43 -7.31 1.62
CA PRO A 129 6.61 -6.94 2.38
C PRO A 129 6.78 -7.78 3.64
N TYR A 130 8.03 -8.21 3.89
CA TYR A 130 8.39 -9.05 5.04
C TYR A 130 7.55 -10.34 5.15
N LYS A 131 7.18 -10.96 4.02
CA LYS A 131 6.40 -12.22 3.95
C LYS A 131 7.09 -13.38 4.68
N ASP A 132 8.40 -13.32 4.84
CA ASP A 132 9.26 -14.36 5.41
C ASP A 132 9.34 -14.35 6.94
N ARG A 133 8.63 -13.43 7.61
CA ARG A 133 8.70 -13.29 9.07
C ARG A 133 7.37 -12.86 9.71
N PRO A 134 7.20 -13.07 11.02
CA PRO A 134 6.01 -12.59 11.74
C PRO A 134 5.87 -11.08 11.71
N HIS A 135 4.63 -10.60 11.60
CA HIS A 135 4.30 -9.19 11.69
C HIS A 135 3.96 -8.86 13.15
N ASP A 136 4.99 -8.78 13.98
CA ASP A 136 4.88 -8.62 15.43
C ASP A 136 5.58 -7.36 15.94
N LYS A 137 5.67 -7.22 17.27
CA LYS A 137 6.33 -6.08 17.93
C LYS A 137 7.82 -5.98 17.57
N GLN A 138 8.49 -7.08 17.26
CA GLN A 138 9.89 -7.04 16.85
C GLN A 138 10.01 -6.39 15.48
N LEU A 139 9.17 -6.79 14.52
CA LEU A 139 9.15 -6.15 13.20
C LEU A 139 8.88 -4.64 13.30
N ILE A 140 7.92 -4.25 14.15
CA ILE A 140 7.63 -2.83 14.42
C ILE A 140 8.89 -2.08 14.89
N GLN A 141 9.59 -2.60 15.90
CA GLN A 141 10.81 -1.99 16.44
C GLN A 141 11.91 -1.84 15.38
N GLU A 142 12.07 -2.85 14.52
CA GLU A 142 13.04 -2.82 13.45
C GLU A 142 12.67 -1.77 12.38
N ILE A 143 11.39 -1.66 11.99
CA ILE A 143 10.90 -0.62 11.06
C ILE A 143 11.13 0.78 11.65
N CYS A 144 10.79 0.99 12.92
CA CYS A 144 11.08 2.24 13.64
C CYS A 144 12.57 2.55 13.73
N SER A 145 13.43 1.52 13.70
CA SER A 145 14.89 1.66 13.68
C SER A 145 15.48 1.82 12.27
N GLY A 146 14.63 1.94 11.24
CA GLY A 146 15.05 2.17 9.85
C GLY A 146 15.13 0.92 8.98
N LEU A 147 14.60 -0.22 9.42
CA LEU A 147 14.44 -1.38 8.54
C LEU A 147 13.58 -0.99 7.34
N ARG A 148 14.06 -1.36 6.15
CA ARG A 148 13.34 -1.27 4.89
C ARG A 148 13.49 -2.58 4.14
N PRO A 149 12.55 -2.95 3.26
CA PRO A 149 12.69 -4.12 2.42
C PRO A 149 13.92 -4.01 1.51
N ASN A 150 14.47 -5.15 1.09
CA ASN A 150 15.60 -5.16 0.16
C ASN A 150 15.17 -4.70 -1.23
N VAL A 151 16.08 -4.04 -1.93
CA VAL A 151 15.94 -3.76 -3.35
C VAL A 151 15.83 -5.07 -4.15
N ILE A 152 14.85 -5.13 -5.05
CA ILE A 152 14.67 -6.24 -5.98
C ILE A 152 15.45 -5.96 -7.27
N ASP A 153 16.12 -6.98 -7.79
CA ASP A 153 16.85 -6.89 -9.06
C ASP A 153 15.86 -6.56 -10.19
N GLY A 154 16.20 -5.53 -10.98
CA GLY A 154 15.36 -5.07 -12.08
C GLY A 154 14.33 -3.99 -11.71
N THR A 155 14.20 -3.61 -10.43
CA THR A 155 13.44 -2.41 -10.05
C THR A 155 14.09 -1.14 -10.63
N PRO A 156 13.35 -0.21 -11.26
CA PRO A 156 13.89 1.03 -11.74
C PRO A 156 14.46 1.91 -10.61
N PRO A 157 15.62 2.57 -10.81
CA PRO A 157 16.25 3.39 -9.77
C PRO A 157 15.39 4.49 -9.14
N VAL A 158 14.42 5.02 -9.91
CA VAL A 158 13.49 6.06 -9.43
C VAL A 158 12.58 5.55 -8.30
N PHE A 159 12.27 4.25 -8.26
CA PHE A 159 11.43 3.65 -7.22
C PHE A 159 12.17 3.59 -5.87
N TYR A 160 13.50 3.39 -5.88
CA TYR A 160 14.30 3.37 -4.65
C TYR A 160 14.28 4.74 -3.96
N THR A 161 14.34 5.81 -4.74
CA THR A 161 14.34 7.17 -4.20
C THR A 161 13.08 7.43 -3.37
N LEU A 162 11.94 6.83 -3.75
CA LEU A 162 10.65 6.96 -3.06
C LEU A 162 10.46 5.97 -1.90
N ILE A 163 11.27 4.93 -1.77
CA ILE A 163 11.19 3.98 -0.63
C ILE A 163 12.16 4.38 0.49
N TYR A 164 13.28 5.01 0.13
CA TYR A 164 14.37 5.31 1.06
C TYR A 164 14.52 6.79 1.42
N ASN A 165 13.82 7.72 0.75
CA ASN A 165 13.87 9.17 1.05
C ASN A 165 12.55 9.74 1.61
N VAL A 166 11.66 8.87 2.09
CA VAL A 166 10.48 9.21 2.91
C VAL A 166 10.61 8.61 4.30
#